data_AF-A0AAN6BV01-F1
#
_entry.id   AF-A0AAN6BV01-F1
#
_cell.length_a   1.000
_cell.length_b   1.000
_cell.length_c   1.000
_cell.angle_alpha   90.00
_cell.angle_beta   90.00
_cell.angle_gamma   90.00
#
_symmetry.space_group_name_H-M   'P 1'
#
loop_
_entity.id
_entity.type
_entity.pdbx_description
1 polymer ?
#
loop_
_entity_poly.entity_id
_entity_poly.type
_entity_poly.pdbx_seq_one_letter_code
_entity_poly.pdbx_strand_id
1 'polypeptide(L)'
;MNIELTSSKVDVMNARLIDKAATPSGVVPVAAAPHYPTTSYSLQLELSNLQPLFSILVLLQRDTSSHSKMQQNHITNPNEPFPKPQALASATTTHSQGRFRISTRKLPISKAGTIDALTEQIGIPMPEMIFGENLVGIEHIPSGWSLNFNTPDALDAVDKTDRHMLKVAYARDWESTREGTTQGIKEVVKPYDWSYSTTYTGSVDPSAKQFAPAENMIPIELLKRRDPILFFDEVMLFESELDDNGISIFSAKVRVHEKRMLLLCRLFMRLDNVILRIRDTRVYVDFETDEVIREYSAQEETYENVKRKLQMSGRLPDEITIALRDPNILAPLLPLVEHRAEATKLGA
;
A
#
# COMPACT_ATOMS: atom_id res chain seq x y z
N MET A 1 -69.97 32.02 -22.04
CA MET A 1 -69.95 30.80 -21.19
C MET A 1 -68.54 30.71 -20.65
N ASN A 2 -68.26 31.49 -19.60
CA ASN A 2 -68.30 31.13 -18.18
C ASN A 2 -67.13 30.21 -17.78
N ILE A 3 -66.34 30.44 -16.72
CA ILE A 3 -66.21 31.48 -15.69
C ILE A 3 -64.83 31.25 -15.05
N GLU A 4 -64.26 32.36 -14.56
CA GLU A 4 -63.24 32.64 -13.54
C GLU A 4 -62.61 31.52 -12.68
N LEU A 5 -61.37 31.80 -12.22
CA LEU A 5 -61.06 31.90 -10.79
C LEU A 5 -59.94 32.94 -10.55
N THR A 6 -60.10 33.69 -9.47
CA THR A 6 -59.58 35.04 -9.20
C THR A 6 -58.37 35.12 -8.24
N SER A 7 -57.42 35.99 -8.59
CA SER A 7 -56.72 37.05 -7.82
C SER A 7 -56.46 37.00 -6.29
N SER A 8 -55.26 37.52 -5.98
CA SER A 8 -54.84 38.35 -4.81
C SER A 8 -54.04 37.63 -3.71
N LYS A 9 -52.94 38.17 -3.15
CA LYS A 9 -52.54 39.57 -2.98
C LYS A 9 -51.03 39.65 -2.68
N VAL A 10 -50.35 40.61 -3.31
CA VAL A 10 -49.04 41.16 -2.91
C VAL A 10 -49.32 42.36 -2.02
N ASP A 11 -48.57 42.53 -0.92
CA ASP A 11 -48.37 43.85 -0.34
C ASP A 11 -46.95 44.02 0.19
N VAL A 12 -46.41 45.18 -0.13
CA VAL A 12 -45.06 45.69 0.04
C VAL A 12 -45.01 46.52 1.32
N MET A 13 -43.92 46.47 2.09
CA MET A 13 -43.49 47.64 2.87
C MET A 13 -41.97 47.70 3.04
N ASN A 14 -41.40 48.71 2.39
CA ASN A 14 -40.08 49.29 2.63
C ASN A 14 -40.04 50.01 3.98
N ALA A 15 -38.92 49.91 4.72
CA ALA A 15 -38.28 51.07 5.38
C ALA A 15 -36.95 50.71 6.06
N ARG A 16 -35.86 51.21 5.46
CA ARG A 16 -34.69 51.88 6.07
C ARG A 16 -34.40 51.66 7.57
N LEU A 17 -33.14 51.32 7.87
CA LEU A 17 -32.27 52.19 8.67
C LEU A 17 -30.78 51.83 8.48
N ILE A 18 -30.01 52.87 8.17
CA ILE A 18 -28.55 52.98 8.07
C ILE A 18 -28.09 53.69 9.33
N ASP A 19 -27.02 53.21 9.96
CA ASP A 19 -26.03 53.88 10.84
C ASP A 19 -25.44 52.79 11.78
N LYS A 20 -24.16 52.68 12.13
CA LYS A 20 -23.02 53.59 12.07
C LYS A 20 -21.73 52.78 12.32
N ALA A 21 -20.62 53.32 11.84
CA ALA A 21 -19.25 52.84 11.98
C ALA A 21 -18.72 52.81 13.44
N ALA A 22 -17.69 51.99 13.70
CA ALA A 22 -16.35 52.45 14.15
C ALA A 22 -15.45 51.28 14.60
N THR A 23 -14.23 51.24 14.06
CA THR A 23 -13.03 50.54 14.56
C THR A 23 -12.52 51.18 15.87
N PRO A 24 -11.61 50.52 16.62
CA PRO A 24 -10.19 50.83 16.42
C PRO A 24 -9.21 49.64 16.56
N SER A 25 -8.20 49.69 15.68
CA SER A 25 -6.77 49.35 15.85
C SER A 25 -6.28 48.53 17.05
N GLY A 26 -5.57 47.43 16.74
CA GLY A 26 -4.57 46.79 17.61
C GLY A 26 -3.36 46.36 16.78
N VAL A 27 -2.29 47.15 16.83
CA VAL A 27 -0.99 46.91 16.20
C VAL A 27 -0.16 46.00 17.11
N VAL A 28 0.40 44.91 16.57
CA VAL A 28 1.41 44.07 17.26
C VAL A 28 2.73 44.20 16.49
N PRO A 29 3.86 44.57 17.13
CA PRO A 29 5.12 44.76 16.44
C PRO A 29 5.87 43.44 16.21
N VAL A 30 6.45 43.35 15.02
CA VAL A 30 7.34 42.29 14.54
C VAL A 30 8.74 42.49 15.14
N ALA A 31 9.27 41.47 15.81
CA ALA A 31 10.64 41.46 16.32
C ALA A 31 11.63 41.04 15.22
N ALA A 32 12.66 41.87 15.02
CA ALA A 32 13.73 41.68 14.06
C ALA A 32 14.77 40.66 14.54
N ALA A 33 15.25 39.82 13.62
CA ALA A 33 16.36 38.89 13.82
C ALA A 33 17.72 39.60 13.61
N PRO A 34 18.78 39.25 14.37
CA PRO A 34 20.10 39.84 14.19
C PRO A 34 20.89 39.17 13.05
N HIS A 35 21.56 40.02 12.27
CA HIS A 35 22.50 39.69 11.20
C HIS A 35 23.78 39.00 11.71
N TYR A 36 24.25 37.98 11.00
CA TYR A 36 25.62 37.47 11.09
C TYR A 36 26.38 37.79 9.78
N PRO A 37 27.63 38.28 9.86
CA PRO A 37 28.39 38.67 8.68
C PRO A 37 28.95 37.46 7.91
N THR A 38 28.79 37.53 6.59
CA THR A 38 29.39 36.66 5.59
C THR A 38 30.87 37.01 5.43
N THR A 39 31.77 36.04 5.60
CA THR A 39 33.19 36.23 5.26
C THR A 39 33.53 35.30 4.10
N SER A 40 33.85 35.89 2.96
CA SER A 40 34.43 35.21 1.80
C SER A 40 35.95 35.36 1.88
N TYR A 41 36.68 34.26 1.71
CA TYR A 41 38.12 34.30 1.47
C TYR A 41 38.41 33.53 0.18
N SER A 42 38.83 34.31 -0.82
CA SER A 42 39.52 33.88 -2.02
C SER A 42 41.02 33.91 -1.74
N LEU A 43 41.74 32.81 -2.00
CA LEU A 43 43.19 32.84 -2.20
C LEU A 43 43.58 31.80 -3.27
N GLN A 44 44.11 32.33 -4.37
CA GLN A 44 44.70 31.59 -5.49
C GLN A 44 46.15 31.19 -5.17
N LEU A 45 46.47 29.96 -5.59
CA LEU A 45 47.74 29.44 -6.17
C LEU A 45 49.09 29.95 -5.66
N GLU A 46 49.97 29.00 -5.30
CA GLU A 46 51.27 28.89 -5.98
C GLU A 46 51.87 27.47 -5.93
N LEU A 47 52.56 27.11 -7.02
CA LEU A 47 53.18 25.83 -7.37
C LEU A 47 54.70 25.90 -7.16
N SER A 48 55.32 24.85 -6.62
CA SER A 48 56.69 24.41 -6.97
C SER A 48 57.04 23.13 -6.19
N ASN A 49 57.08 21.95 -6.84
CA ASN A 49 58.23 21.33 -7.53
C ASN A 49 59.35 20.81 -6.60
N LEU A 50 59.52 19.47 -6.53
CA LEU A 50 60.73 18.71 -6.92
C LEU A 50 60.77 17.28 -6.31
N GLN A 51 60.56 16.28 -7.16
CA GLN A 51 61.20 14.94 -7.11
C GLN A 51 62.67 15.06 -7.60
N PRO A 52 63.57 14.02 -7.67
CA PRO A 52 63.34 12.55 -7.74
C PRO A 52 64.42 11.65 -7.09
N LEU A 53 64.33 10.31 -7.31
CA LEU A 53 65.41 9.32 -7.63
C LEU A 53 64.82 7.88 -7.46
N PHE A 54 64.22 7.25 -8.47
CA PHE A 54 64.76 6.38 -9.54
C PHE A 54 65.49 5.08 -9.12
N SER A 55 64.88 3.91 -9.41
CA SER A 55 65.43 2.73 -10.16
C SER A 55 64.52 1.51 -9.92
N ILE A 56 63.57 1.17 -10.81
CA ILE A 56 63.64 0.28 -12.01
C ILE A 56 63.96 -1.19 -11.69
N LEU A 57 62.96 -2.07 -11.88
CA LEU A 57 63.17 -3.44 -12.40
C LEU A 57 61.91 -4.00 -13.11
N VAL A 58 62.04 -4.20 -14.43
CA VAL A 58 61.53 -5.30 -15.28
C VAL A 58 60.04 -5.39 -15.70
N LEU A 59 59.84 -5.07 -16.99
CA LEU A 59 58.98 -5.67 -18.03
C LEU A 59 57.77 -6.54 -17.63
N LEU A 60 56.57 -6.06 -17.98
CA LEU A 60 55.44 -6.91 -18.41
C LEU A 60 54.65 -6.22 -19.54
N GLN A 61 54.09 -7.07 -20.39
CA GLN A 61 53.55 -6.80 -21.72
C GLN A 61 52.25 -5.97 -21.72
N ARG A 62 51.96 -5.43 -22.91
CA ARG A 62 50.69 -4.83 -23.35
C ARG A 62 49.48 -5.52 -22.73
N ASP A 63 48.57 -4.77 -22.13
CA ASP A 63 47.15 -4.99 -22.39
C ASP A 63 46.31 -3.73 -22.23
N THR A 64 45.27 -3.68 -23.05
CA THR A 64 44.45 -2.52 -23.33
C THR A 64 43.49 -2.22 -22.17
N SER A 65 43.52 -0.98 -21.66
CA SER A 65 42.55 -0.49 -20.69
C SER A 65 41.19 -0.30 -21.35
N SER A 66 40.29 -1.29 -21.25
CA SER A 66 38.86 -1.07 -21.47
C SER A 66 38.26 -0.45 -20.21
N HIS A 67 37.88 0.83 -20.29
CA HIS A 67 36.93 1.40 -19.34
C HIS A 67 35.58 0.71 -19.59
N SER A 68 35.16 -0.17 -18.68
CA SER A 68 33.76 -0.62 -18.67
C SER A 68 32.90 0.55 -18.22
N LYS A 69 32.29 1.23 -19.20
CA LYS A 69 31.13 2.07 -18.93
C LYS A 69 30.08 1.15 -18.30
N MET A 70 29.73 1.40 -17.05
CA MET A 70 28.47 0.91 -16.50
C MET A 70 27.36 1.48 -17.39
N GLN A 71 26.86 0.64 -18.28
CA GLN A 71 25.73 0.95 -19.12
C GLN A 71 24.53 1.01 -18.18
N GLN A 72 24.12 2.23 -17.82
CA GLN A 72 22.80 2.44 -17.23
C GLN A 72 21.80 1.99 -18.28
N ASN A 73 21.18 0.84 -18.05
CA ASN A 73 20.15 0.32 -18.93
C ASN A 73 18.96 1.29 -18.90
N HIS A 74 18.54 1.71 -20.09
CA HIS A 74 17.35 2.53 -20.28
C HIS A 74 16.10 1.74 -19.87
N ILE A 75 15.12 2.40 -19.24
CA ILE A 75 13.88 1.84 -18.65
C ILE A 75 13.01 1.04 -19.65
N THR A 76 13.38 0.99 -20.93
CA THR A 76 12.55 0.49 -22.04
C THR A 76 12.97 -0.88 -22.59
N ASN A 77 13.91 -1.62 -21.99
CA ASN A 77 14.26 -2.95 -22.49
C ASN A 77 13.31 -4.03 -21.90
N PRO A 78 12.42 -4.66 -22.71
CA PRO A 78 11.49 -5.68 -22.24
C PRO A 78 12.18 -6.96 -21.75
N ASN A 79 13.44 -7.18 -22.12
CA ASN A 79 14.23 -8.39 -21.80
C ASN A 79 15.32 -8.14 -20.74
N GLU A 80 15.15 -7.17 -19.84
CA GLU A 80 16.13 -6.96 -18.76
C GLU A 80 16.08 -8.13 -17.76
N PRO A 81 17.25 -8.67 -17.32
CA PRO A 81 17.26 -9.81 -16.40
C PRO A 81 16.56 -9.47 -15.08
N PHE A 82 15.90 -10.48 -14.50
CA PHE A 82 15.35 -10.42 -13.15
C PHE A 82 16.38 -9.83 -12.17
N PRO A 83 15.93 -9.04 -11.18
CA PRO A 83 16.83 -8.45 -10.21
C PRO A 83 17.67 -9.53 -9.55
N LYS A 84 18.99 -9.37 -9.64
CA LYS A 84 19.94 -10.32 -9.04
C LYS A 84 19.68 -10.40 -7.52
N PRO A 85 19.91 -11.56 -6.88
CA PRO A 85 19.72 -11.70 -5.43
C PRO A 85 20.43 -10.63 -4.59
N GLN A 86 21.59 -10.15 -5.03
CA GLN A 86 22.32 -9.06 -4.36
C GLN A 86 21.60 -7.70 -4.43
N ALA A 87 20.91 -7.42 -5.54
CA ALA A 87 20.11 -6.21 -5.69
C ALA A 87 18.86 -6.28 -4.79
N LEU A 88 18.24 -7.46 -4.71
CA LEU A 88 17.12 -7.72 -3.81
C LEU A 88 17.51 -7.54 -2.34
N ALA A 89 18.65 -8.09 -1.93
CA ALA A 89 19.18 -7.95 -0.58
C ALA A 89 19.48 -6.48 -0.23
N SER A 90 20.07 -5.74 -1.16
CA SER A 90 20.39 -4.32 -0.97
C SER A 90 19.13 -3.43 -0.85
N ALA A 91 18.02 -3.84 -1.46
CA ALA A 91 16.72 -3.16 -1.37
C ALA A 91 15.87 -3.60 -0.15
N THR A 92 16.36 -4.55 0.64
CA THR A 92 15.64 -5.08 1.81
C THR A 92 16.11 -4.38 3.07
N THR A 93 15.20 -3.66 3.72
CA THR A 93 15.44 -3.11 5.06
C THR A 93 15.10 -4.19 6.09
N THR A 94 15.99 -4.41 7.05
CA THR A 94 15.79 -5.39 8.12
C THR A 94 15.82 -4.71 9.48
N HIS A 95 14.99 -5.20 10.41
CA HIS A 95 14.95 -4.79 11.80
C HIS A 95 14.87 -6.04 12.68
N SER A 96 15.76 -6.15 13.66
CA SER A 96 15.78 -7.27 14.60
C SER A 96 15.20 -6.82 15.92
N GLN A 97 14.25 -7.60 16.46
CA GLN A 97 13.67 -7.37 17.78
C GLN A 97 13.43 -8.71 18.48
N GLY A 98 13.98 -8.86 19.68
CA GLY A 98 13.99 -10.15 20.38
C GLY A 98 14.64 -11.24 19.52
N ARG A 99 13.91 -12.35 19.30
CA ARG A 99 14.35 -13.49 18.47
C ARG A 99 13.84 -13.43 17.04
N PHE A 100 13.26 -12.29 16.65
CA PHE A 100 12.64 -12.09 15.35
C PHE A 100 13.43 -11.12 14.48
N ARG A 101 13.42 -11.39 13.18
CA ARG A 101 13.86 -10.47 12.12
C ARG A 101 12.66 -10.09 11.28
N ILE A 102 12.42 -8.79 11.18
CA ILE A 102 11.41 -8.18 10.33
C ILE A 102 12.13 -7.65 9.10
N SER A 103 11.66 -8.02 7.91
CA SER A 103 12.23 -7.61 6.63
C SER A 103 11.18 -6.92 5.78
N THR A 104 11.55 -5.84 5.11
CA THR A 104 10.66 -5.06 4.24
C THR A 104 11.41 -4.72 2.97
N ARG A 105 10.77 -4.90 1.81
CA ARG A 105 11.38 -4.63 0.50
C ARG A 105 10.39 -3.84 -0.35
N LYS A 106 10.88 -2.72 -0.88
CA LYS A 106 10.14 -1.81 -1.76
C LYS A 106 10.96 -1.55 -3.01
N LEU A 107 10.51 -2.10 -4.13
CA LEU A 107 11.06 -1.92 -5.46
C LEU A 107 9.99 -1.27 -6.36
N PRO A 108 10.40 -0.69 -7.49
CA PRO A 108 9.45 -0.15 -8.47
C PRO A 108 8.49 -1.21 -9.02
N ILE A 109 7.48 -0.75 -9.75
CA ILE A 109 6.53 -1.60 -10.49
C ILE A 109 7.30 -2.61 -11.36
N SER A 110 6.79 -3.84 -11.39
CA SER A 110 7.30 -4.94 -12.21
C SER A 110 7.40 -4.55 -13.68
N LYS A 111 8.41 -5.09 -14.36
CA LYS A 111 8.60 -4.90 -15.81
C LYS A 111 7.78 -5.93 -16.58
N ALA A 112 7.57 -5.67 -17.87
CA ALA A 112 6.78 -6.49 -18.79
C ALA A 112 7.10 -8.00 -18.67
N GLY A 113 8.37 -8.41 -18.74
CA GLY A 113 8.72 -9.84 -18.65
C GLY A 113 8.31 -10.53 -17.34
N THR A 114 8.33 -9.82 -16.21
CA THR A 114 7.84 -10.35 -14.92
C THR A 114 6.31 -10.40 -14.90
N ILE A 115 5.65 -9.40 -15.49
CA ILE A 115 4.19 -9.35 -15.62
C ILE A 115 3.69 -10.50 -16.49
N ASP A 116 4.33 -10.74 -17.63
CA ASP A 116 3.96 -11.80 -18.57
C ASP A 116 4.10 -13.19 -17.90
N ALA A 117 5.24 -13.43 -17.23
CA ALA A 117 5.47 -14.69 -16.52
C ALA A 117 4.46 -14.93 -15.38
N LEU A 118 4.12 -13.88 -14.62
CA LEU A 118 3.09 -13.97 -13.58
C LEU A 118 1.69 -14.18 -14.15
N THR A 119 1.37 -13.54 -15.28
CA THR A 119 0.09 -13.70 -15.99
C THR A 119 -0.09 -15.15 -16.42
N GLU A 120 0.92 -15.73 -17.08
CA GLU A 120 0.94 -17.12 -17.52
C GLU A 120 0.80 -18.08 -16.33
N GLN A 121 1.57 -17.87 -15.26
CA GLN A 121 1.54 -18.72 -14.07
C GLN A 121 0.19 -18.68 -13.35
N ILE A 122 -0.36 -17.49 -13.12
CA ILE A 122 -1.57 -17.29 -12.29
C ILE A 122 -2.84 -17.60 -13.10
N GLY A 123 -2.84 -17.28 -14.39
CA GLY A 123 -3.94 -17.50 -15.34
C GLY A 123 -5.04 -16.43 -15.28
N ILE A 124 -4.74 -15.26 -14.73
CA ILE A 124 -5.60 -14.05 -14.80
C ILE A 124 -4.72 -12.84 -15.18
N PRO A 125 -5.31 -11.82 -15.85
CA PRO A 125 -4.63 -10.56 -16.12
C PRO A 125 -4.13 -9.90 -14.85
N MET A 126 -2.91 -9.40 -14.94
CA MET A 126 -2.20 -8.69 -13.89
C MET A 126 -2.80 -7.28 -13.62
N PRO A 127 -2.93 -6.83 -12.35
CA PRO A 127 -3.24 -5.43 -12.01
C PRO A 127 -2.34 -4.40 -12.71
N GLU A 128 -2.80 -3.16 -12.81
CA GLU A 128 -2.09 -2.04 -13.46
C GLU A 128 -0.78 -1.70 -12.75
N MET A 129 -0.77 -1.74 -11.42
CA MET A 129 0.42 -1.47 -10.61
C MET A 129 0.76 -2.68 -9.76
N ILE A 130 1.76 -3.45 -10.20
CA ILE A 130 2.22 -4.66 -9.50
C ILE A 130 3.62 -4.45 -9.00
N PHE A 131 3.82 -4.66 -7.71
CA PHE A 131 5.14 -4.66 -7.10
C PHE A 131 5.54 -6.11 -6.83
N GLY A 132 5.93 -6.83 -7.87
CA GLY A 132 6.13 -8.29 -7.83
C GLY A 132 7.22 -8.71 -6.85
N GLU A 133 8.20 -7.84 -6.63
CA GLU A 133 9.30 -8.07 -5.71
C GLU A 133 9.05 -7.45 -4.33
N ASN A 134 7.94 -6.77 -4.07
CA ASN A 134 7.70 -6.23 -2.73
C ASN A 134 7.43 -7.34 -1.72
N LEU A 135 7.92 -7.13 -0.50
CA LEU A 135 7.90 -8.13 0.56
C LEU A 135 7.75 -7.48 1.93
N VAL A 136 6.94 -8.11 2.78
CA VAL A 136 7.08 -8.00 4.24
C VAL A 136 7.27 -9.41 4.80
N GLY A 137 8.39 -9.65 5.46
CA GLY A 137 8.77 -10.94 6.03
C GLY A 137 8.97 -10.86 7.54
N ILE A 138 8.49 -11.88 8.25
CA ILE A 138 8.70 -12.10 9.68
C ILE A 138 9.40 -13.44 9.82
N GLU A 139 10.58 -13.45 10.43
CA GLU A 139 11.38 -14.65 10.65
C GLU A 139 11.68 -14.81 12.13
N HIS A 140 11.38 -15.97 12.71
CA HIS A 140 11.89 -16.37 14.02
C HIS A 140 13.22 -17.09 13.83
N ILE A 141 14.31 -16.37 14.11
CA ILE A 141 15.69 -16.79 13.81
C ILE A 141 16.04 -18.18 14.38
N PRO A 142 15.69 -18.53 15.64
CA PRO A 142 16.07 -19.81 16.23
C PRO A 142 15.40 -21.03 15.61
N SER A 143 14.14 -20.92 15.19
CA SER A 143 13.40 -22.05 14.60
C SER A 143 13.45 -22.06 13.07
N GLY A 144 13.90 -20.97 12.45
CA GLY A 144 13.80 -20.76 11.00
C GLY A 144 12.38 -20.58 10.49
N TRP A 145 11.39 -20.48 11.39
CA TRP A 145 10.00 -20.25 11.00
C TRP A 145 9.87 -18.87 10.34
N SER A 146 9.15 -18.79 9.24
CA SER A 146 8.90 -17.52 8.56
C SER A 146 7.48 -17.38 8.04
N LEU A 147 7.01 -16.14 8.02
CA LEU A 147 5.74 -15.72 7.41
C LEU A 147 6.03 -14.53 6.49
N ASN A 148 5.66 -14.66 5.22
CA ASN A 148 5.91 -13.65 4.20
C ASN A 148 4.61 -13.15 3.58
N PHE A 149 4.55 -11.86 3.26
CA PHE A 149 3.51 -11.25 2.44
C PHE A 149 4.14 -10.73 1.17
N ASN A 150 3.74 -11.29 0.03
CA ASN A 150 4.25 -10.95 -1.29
C ASN A 150 3.12 -10.92 -2.33
N THR A 151 3.39 -10.30 -3.47
CA THR A 151 2.42 -10.08 -4.54
C THR A 151 2.05 -11.35 -5.31
N PRO A 152 3.00 -12.20 -5.75
CA PRO A 152 2.67 -13.43 -6.47
C PRO A 152 1.70 -14.34 -5.71
N ASP A 153 1.98 -14.64 -4.44
CA ASP A 153 1.14 -15.53 -3.63
C ASP A 153 -0.24 -14.92 -3.35
N ALA A 154 -0.29 -13.60 -3.16
CA ALA A 154 -1.54 -12.88 -2.95
C ALA A 154 -2.46 -12.92 -4.19
N LEU A 155 -1.88 -12.73 -5.37
CA LEU A 155 -2.61 -12.81 -6.65
C LEU A 155 -2.97 -14.26 -7.01
N ASP A 156 -2.15 -15.23 -6.64
CA ASP A 156 -2.49 -16.64 -6.83
C ASP A 156 -3.72 -17.07 -6.01
N ALA A 157 -3.89 -16.49 -4.83
CA ALA A 157 -5.02 -16.71 -3.93
C ALA A 157 -6.29 -15.90 -4.29
N VAL A 158 -6.30 -15.16 -5.40
CA VAL A 158 -7.53 -14.57 -5.96
C VAL A 158 -8.48 -15.69 -6.38
N ASP A 159 -9.78 -15.51 -6.12
CA ASP A 159 -10.78 -16.50 -6.54
C ASP A 159 -10.87 -16.54 -8.07
N LYS A 160 -10.56 -17.71 -8.62
CA LYS A 160 -10.57 -18.03 -10.06
C LYS A 160 -11.75 -18.96 -10.40
N THR A 161 -12.80 -18.89 -9.61
CA THR A 161 -14.05 -19.63 -9.81
C THR A 161 -15.21 -18.68 -10.11
N ASP A 162 -16.23 -19.21 -10.78
CA ASP A 162 -17.45 -18.49 -11.14
C ASP A 162 -18.39 -18.24 -9.94
N ARG A 163 -18.05 -18.73 -8.75
CA ARG A 163 -18.93 -18.78 -7.57
C ARG A 163 -19.17 -17.42 -6.94
N HIS A 164 -18.16 -16.57 -6.90
CA HIS A 164 -18.21 -15.25 -6.25
C HIS A 164 -18.16 -14.09 -7.24
N MET A 165 -18.49 -14.36 -8.51
CA MET A 165 -18.60 -13.34 -9.54
C MET A 165 -19.51 -12.20 -9.06
N LEU A 166 -18.97 -10.98 -9.07
CA LEU A 166 -19.75 -9.77 -8.84
C LEU A 166 -20.77 -9.65 -9.98
N LYS A 167 -21.99 -10.13 -9.74
CA LYS A 167 -23.12 -9.96 -10.65
C LYS A 167 -23.59 -8.51 -10.60
N VAL A 168 -22.83 -7.62 -11.21
CA VAL A 168 -23.28 -6.24 -11.41
C VAL A 168 -24.35 -6.29 -12.50
N ALA A 169 -25.49 -5.61 -12.31
CA ALA A 169 -26.49 -5.44 -13.37
C ALA A 169 -25.92 -4.76 -14.64
N TYR A 170 -24.73 -4.17 -14.52
CA TYR A 170 -23.91 -3.56 -15.58
C TYR A 170 -22.71 -4.42 -16.04
N ALA A 171 -22.59 -5.68 -15.58
CA ALA A 171 -21.48 -6.55 -15.96
C ALA A 171 -21.40 -6.78 -17.48
N ARG A 172 -22.51 -6.66 -18.22
CA ARG A 172 -22.48 -6.73 -19.69
C ARG A 172 -21.67 -5.60 -20.32
N ASP A 173 -21.73 -4.39 -19.78
CA ASP A 173 -20.94 -3.26 -20.28
C ASP A 173 -19.47 -3.40 -19.84
N TRP A 174 -19.23 -3.90 -18.62
CA TRP A 174 -17.89 -4.11 -18.08
C TRP A 174 -17.13 -5.28 -18.75
N GLU A 175 -17.81 -6.40 -19.02
CA GLU A 175 -17.29 -7.54 -19.80
C GLU A 175 -17.03 -7.12 -21.25
N SER A 176 -17.97 -6.40 -21.89
CA SER A 176 -17.83 -5.98 -23.30
C SER A 176 -16.67 -5.01 -23.54
N THR A 177 -16.33 -4.16 -22.56
CA THR A 177 -15.18 -3.23 -22.66
C THR A 177 -13.85 -3.99 -22.63
N ARG A 178 -13.80 -5.16 -21.96
CA ARG A 178 -12.58 -5.95 -21.75
C ARG A 178 -12.42 -7.12 -22.73
N GLU A 179 -13.50 -7.60 -23.32
CA GLU A 179 -13.45 -8.48 -24.50
C GLU A 179 -12.66 -7.84 -25.66
N GLY A 180 -12.68 -6.50 -25.78
CA GLY A 180 -11.88 -5.76 -26.77
C GLY A 180 -10.38 -5.71 -26.48
N THR A 181 -9.99 -5.56 -25.21
CA THR A 181 -8.57 -5.48 -24.78
C THR A 181 -7.89 -6.86 -24.73
N THR A 182 -8.68 -7.93 -24.52
CA THR A 182 -8.18 -9.31 -24.39
C THR A 182 -7.95 -10.01 -25.75
N GLN A 183 -8.22 -9.34 -26.88
CA GLN A 183 -8.08 -9.95 -28.22
C GLN A 183 -6.65 -10.36 -28.63
N GLY A 184 -5.63 -10.03 -27.83
CA GLY A 184 -4.25 -10.44 -28.06
C GLY A 184 -3.82 -11.76 -27.41
N ILE A 185 -4.56 -12.28 -26.43
CA ILE A 185 -4.16 -13.44 -25.63
C ILE A 185 -5.08 -14.61 -25.99
N LYS A 186 -4.58 -15.55 -26.80
CA LYS A 186 -5.28 -16.79 -27.21
C LYS A 186 -5.39 -17.82 -26.08
N GLU A 187 -5.11 -17.46 -24.83
CA GLU A 187 -5.14 -18.36 -23.70
C GLU A 187 -6.48 -18.28 -22.95
N VAL A 188 -6.90 -19.43 -22.44
CA VAL A 188 -8.12 -19.57 -21.65
C VAL A 188 -7.90 -18.85 -20.31
N VAL A 189 -8.31 -17.58 -20.25
CA VAL A 189 -8.35 -16.82 -19.00
C VAL A 189 -9.30 -17.51 -18.03
N LYS A 190 -8.84 -17.78 -16.80
CA LYS A 190 -9.70 -18.39 -15.77
C LYS A 190 -10.85 -17.43 -15.42
N PRO A 191 -12.06 -17.95 -15.13
CA PRO A 191 -13.16 -17.09 -14.71
C PRO A 191 -12.80 -16.41 -13.38
N TYR A 192 -12.86 -15.09 -13.31
CA TYR A 192 -12.62 -14.32 -12.09
C TYR A 192 -13.41 -13.00 -12.10
N ASP A 193 -13.60 -12.40 -10.92
CA ASP A 193 -14.49 -11.24 -10.75
C ASP A 193 -13.83 -9.88 -11.05
N TRP A 194 -12.59 -9.89 -11.53
CA TRP A 194 -11.78 -8.71 -11.87
C TRP A 194 -11.52 -7.71 -10.75
N SER A 195 -11.92 -8.03 -9.52
CA SER A 195 -11.76 -7.13 -8.38
C SER A 195 -10.41 -7.34 -7.67
N TYR A 196 -9.67 -8.38 -8.05
CA TYR A 196 -8.45 -8.85 -7.36
C TYR A 196 -8.67 -9.13 -5.87
N SER A 197 -9.90 -9.51 -5.49
CA SER A 197 -10.19 -9.90 -4.11
C SER A 197 -9.44 -11.19 -3.76
N THR A 198 -8.63 -11.12 -2.71
CA THR A 198 -7.82 -12.25 -2.23
C THR A 198 -8.12 -12.56 -0.77
N THR A 199 -8.09 -13.85 -0.42
CA THR A 199 -8.21 -14.34 0.96
C THR A 199 -6.84 -14.65 1.59
N TYR A 200 -5.76 -14.24 0.91
CA TYR A 200 -4.38 -14.46 1.31
C TYR A 200 -4.08 -13.94 2.71
N THR A 201 -3.47 -14.79 3.53
CA THR A 201 -3.10 -14.52 4.93
C THR A 201 -1.60 -14.57 5.17
N GLY A 202 -0.81 -14.49 4.11
CA GLY A 202 0.64 -14.68 4.17
C GLY A 202 1.06 -16.13 4.00
N SER A 203 2.25 -16.33 3.48
CA SER A 203 2.84 -17.63 3.14
C SER A 203 3.75 -18.11 4.26
N VAL A 204 3.49 -19.33 4.74
CA VAL A 204 4.36 -20.08 5.65
C VAL A 204 4.87 -21.29 4.90
N ASP A 205 6.13 -21.67 5.10
CA ASP A 205 6.68 -22.90 4.53
C ASP A 205 5.82 -24.12 4.96
N PRO A 206 5.33 -24.97 4.03
CA PRO A 206 4.50 -26.13 4.37
C PRO A 206 5.16 -27.13 5.32
N SER A 207 6.50 -27.18 5.34
CA SER A 207 7.29 -28.05 6.23
C SER A 207 7.52 -27.44 7.61
N ALA A 208 7.28 -26.14 7.78
CA ALA A 208 7.42 -25.46 9.06
C ALA A 208 6.21 -25.68 9.97
N LYS A 209 6.34 -25.26 11.23
CA LYS A 209 5.23 -25.27 12.19
C LYS A 209 4.08 -24.39 11.69
N GLN A 210 2.92 -25.00 11.46
CA GLN A 210 1.73 -24.30 10.99
C GLN A 210 0.99 -23.59 12.13
N PHE A 211 0.15 -22.65 11.76
CA PHE A 211 -0.84 -22.07 12.67
C PHE A 211 -1.90 -23.11 13.05
N ALA A 212 -2.43 -22.98 14.26
CA ALA A 212 -3.58 -23.75 14.73
C ALA A 212 -4.71 -22.79 15.13
N PRO A 213 -6.00 -23.17 14.99
CA PRO A 213 -7.11 -22.37 15.46
C PRO A 213 -6.91 -21.91 16.91
N ALA A 214 -7.14 -20.63 17.17
CA ALA A 214 -6.93 -20.04 18.48
C ALA A 214 -8.18 -19.28 18.93
N GLU A 215 -8.49 -19.39 20.22
CA GLU A 215 -9.53 -18.57 20.86
C GLU A 215 -8.97 -17.21 21.32
N ASN A 216 -7.65 -17.15 21.52
CA ASN A 216 -6.95 -15.94 21.96
C ASN A 216 -6.94 -14.92 20.81
N MET A 217 -7.66 -13.81 20.99
CA MET A 217 -7.64 -12.69 20.06
C MET A 217 -6.40 -11.81 20.26
N ILE A 218 -6.07 -11.03 19.23
CA ILE A 218 -5.02 -10.01 19.31
C ILE A 218 -5.39 -9.04 20.46
N PRO A 219 -4.46 -8.78 21.40
CA PRO A 219 -4.74 -7.93 22.55
C PRO A 219 -4.77 -6.45 22.13
N ILE A 220 -5.89 -6.00 21.57
CA ILE A 220 -6.10 -4.64 21.05
C ILE A 220 -5.78 -3.56 22.09
N GLU A 221 -6.03 -3.83 23.37
CA GLU A 221 -5.74 -2.85 24.44
C GLU A 221 -4.25 -2.59 24.62
N LEU A 222 -3.39 -3.58 24.37
CA LEU A 222 -1.95 -3.34 24.32
C LEU A 222 -1.61 -2.44 23.13
N LEU A 223 -2.29 -2.60 21.98
CA LEU A 223 -2.05 -1.79 20.79
C LEU A 223 -2.48 -0.32 20.93
N LYS A 224 -3.38 0.01 21.87
CA LYS A 224 -3.75 1.41 22.16
C LYS A 224 -2.73 2.14 23.03
N ARG A 225 -1.80 1.43 23.67
CA ARG A 225 -0.73 2.04 24.48
C ARG A 225 0.22 2.81 23.57
N ARG A 226 0.63 4.00 24.00
CA ARG A 226 1.55 4.87 23.26
C ARG A 226 3.00 4.47 23.51
N ASP A 227 3.34 3.24 23.17
CA ASP A 227 4.73 2.76 23.24
C ASP A 227 5.52 3.33 22.04
N PRO A 228 6.81 3.67 22.20
CA PRO A 228 7.64 4.15 21.09
C PRO A 228 7.66 3.14 19.93
N ILE A 229 7.51 3.62 18.71
CA ILE A 229 7.66 2.80 17.51
C ILE A 229 9.14 2.73 17.17
N LEU A 230 9.74 1.54 17.28
CA LEU A 230 11.15 1.29 16.99
C LEU A 230 11.40 1.07 15.51
N PHE A 231 10.42 0.47 14.82
CA PHE A 231 10.46 0.27 13.38
C PHE A 231 9.05 0.38 12.80
N PHE A 232 8.97 1.05 11.65
CA PHE A 232 7.75 1.25 10.90
C PHE A 232 8.05 1.15 9.42
N ASP A 233 7.23 0.38 8.71
CA ASP A 233 7.19 0.48 7.26
C ASP A 233 5.80 0.18 6.71
N GLU A 234 5.57 0.61 5.49
CA GLU A 234 4.38 0.34 4.69
C GLU A 234 4.79 -0.03 3.27
N VAL A 235 4.36 -1.22 2.85
CA VAL A 235 4.77 -1.85 1.60
C VAL A 235 3.52 -2.13 0.76
N MET A 236 3.42 -1.46 -0.37
CA MET A 236 2.36 -1.73 -1.36
C MET A 236 2.71 -2.99 -2.15
N LEU A 237 1.75 -3.90 -2.32
CA LEU A 237 1.95 -5.16 -3.04
C LEU A 237 1.38 -5.07 -4.46
N PHE A 238 0.12 -4.65 -4.58
CA PHE A 238 -0.48 -4.31 -5.86
C PHE A 238 -1.58 -3.27 -5.70
N GLU A 239 -1.89 -2.60 -6.81
CA GLU A 239 -2.99 -1.67 -6.95
C GLU A 239 -3.62 -1.80 -8.35
N SER A 240 -4.94 -1.67 -8.40
CA SER A 240 -5.73 -1.62 -9.64
C SER A 240 -6.77 -0.52 -9.56
N GLU A 241 -6.97 0.19 -10.66
CA GLU A 241 -8.03 1.21 -10.81
C GLU A 241 -9.35 0.61 -11.35
N LEU A 242 -9.37 -0.72 -11.56
CA LEU A 242 -10.55 -1.46 -12.05
C LEU A 242 -11.10 -0.88 -13.36
N ASP A 243 -10.21 -0.50 -14.29
CA ASP A 243 -10.53 0.24 -15.51
C ASP A 243 -11.36 1.51 -15.21
N ASP A 244 -10.89 2.36 -14.29
CA ASP A 244 -11.55 3.60 -13.83
C ASP A 244 -12.90 3.41 -13.11
N ASN A 245 -13.30 2.18 -12.77
CA ASN A 245 -14.56 1.90 -12.07
C ASN A 245 -14.41 1.79 -10.55
N GLY A 246 -13.22 2.04 -10.03
CA GLY A 246 -13.01 1.98 -8.59
C GLY A 246 -11.54 1.89 -8.22
N ILE A 247 -11.24 1.10 -7.19
CA ILE A 247 -9.88 0.83 -6.77
C ILE A 247 -9.80 -0.50 -6.03
N SER A 248 -8.68 -1.21 -6.18
CA SER A 248 -8.31 -2.38 -5.39
C SER A 248 -6.85 -2.24 -4.98
N ILE A 249 -6.60 -2.01 -3.69
CA ILE A 249 -5.25 -1.82 -3.12
C ILE A 249 -4.97 -2.97 -2.16
N PHE A 250 -3.81 -3.60 -2.31
CA PHE A 250 -3.27 -4.56 -1.36
C PHE A 250 -1.93 -4.08 -0.80
N SER A 251 -1.85 -3.86 0.50
CA SER A 251 -0.64 -3.33 1.16
C SER A 251 -0.45 -3.91 2.55
N ALA A 252 0.79 -3.97 3.00
CA ALA A 252 1.18 -4.44 4.33
C ALA A 252 1.90 -3.33 5.10
N LYS A 253 1.40 -3.05 6.31
CA LYS A 253 1.92 -2.04 7.23
C LYS A 253 2.40 -2.72 8.49
N VAL A 254 3.64 -2.47 8.91
CA VAL A 254 4.25 -3.08 10.09
C VAL A 254 4.68 -2.02 11.11
N ARG A 255 4.41 -2.29 12.38
CA ARG A 255 4.84 -1.48 13.53
C ARG A 255 5.50 -2.40 14.56
N VAL A 256 6.74 -2.10 14.89
CA VAL A 256 7.51 -2.82 15.90
C VAL A 256 7.70 -1.90 17.10
N HIS A 257 7.38 -2.44 18.28
CA HIS A 257 7.65 -1.87 19.59
C HIS A 257 8.64 -2.77 20.33
N GLU A 258 9.08 -2.35 21.52
CA GLU A 258 10.06 -3.09 22.31
C GLU A 258 9.63 -4.54 22.62
N LYS A 259 8.36 -4.75 22.99
CA LYS A 259 7.85 -6.06 23.43
C LYS A 259 6.95 -6.77 22.43
N ARG A 260 6.51 -6.07 21.39
CA ARG A 260 5.51 -6.59 20.45
C ARG A 260 5.63 -5.99 19.07
N MET A 261 5.09 -6.69 18.09
CA MET A 261 4.88 -6.18 16.74
C MET A 261 3.43 -6.37 16.32
N LEU A 262 2.93 -5.43 15.51
CA LEU A 262 1.69 -5.58 14.76
C LEU A 262 1.96 -5.35 13.28
N LEU A 263 1.54 -6.30 12.45
CA LEU A 263 1.41 -6.16 11.01
C LEU A 263 -0.07 -6.14 10.64
N LEU A 264 -0.46 -5.24 9.73
CA LEU A 264 -1.75 -5.21 9.07
C LEU A 264 -1.51 -5.33 7.56
N CYS A 265 -1.87 -6.47 6.98
CA CYS A 265 -2.00 -6.62 5.54
C CYS A 265 -3.46 -6.41 5.17
N ARG A 266 -3.75 -5.38 4.37
CA ARG A 266 -5.11 -4.97 4.03
C ARG A 266 -5.30 -5.00 2.52
N LEU A 267 -6.35 -5.69 2.09
CA LEU A 267 -7.03 -5.43 0.84
C LEU A 267 -8.15 -4.43 1.08
N PHE A 268 -8.11 -3.31 0.36
CA PHE A 268 -9.23 -2.39 0.25
C PHE A 268 -9.68 -2.37 -1.21
N MET A 269 -10.90 -2.84 -1.46
CA MET A 269 -11.52 -2.79 -2.78
C MET A 269 -12.82 -1.99 -2.70
N ARG A 270 -12.96 -1.00 -3.58
CA ARG A 270 -14.18 -0.25 -3.81
C ARG A 270 -14.48 -0.32 -5.28
N LEU A 271 -15.62 -0.90 -5.63
CA LEU A 271 -16.21 -0.82 -6.95
C LEU A 271 -17.33 0.22 -6.90
N ASP A 272 -17.16 1.32 -7.63
CA ASP A 272 -18.01 2.50 -7.50
C ASP A 272 -19.47 2.17 -7.82
N ASN A 273 -20.37 2.66 -6.96
CA ASN A 273 -21.81 2.39 -7.02
C ASN A 273 -22.22 0.91 -6.86
N VAL A 274 -21.28 0.00 -6.57
CA VAL A 274 -21.54 -1.43 -6.40
C VAL A 274 -21.29 -1.87 -4.97
N ILE A 275 -20.03 -2.01 -4.56
CA ILE A 275 -19.66 -2.66 -3.29
C ILE A 275 -18.32 -2.14 -2.77
N LEU A 276 -18.15 -2.22 -1.45
CA LEU A 276 -16.87 -2.06 -0.77
C LEU A 276 -16.53 -3.36 -0.07
N ARG A 277 -15.28 -3.80 -0.21
CA ARG A 277 -14.71 -4.96 0.49
C ARG A 277 -13.45 -4.53 1.24
N ILE A 278 -13.33 -4.96 2.49
CA ILE A 278 -12.10 -4.88 3.26
C ILE A 278 -11.73 -6.28 3.71
N ARG A 279 -10.51 -6.70 3.40
CA ARG A 279 -9.90 -7.93 3.94
C ARG A 279 -8.67 -7.54 4.73
N ASP A 280 -8.69 -7.81 6.03
CA ASP A 280 -7.55 -7.55 6.89
C ASP A 280 -6.97 -8.87 7.38
N THR A 281 -5.67 -9.03 7.20
CA THR A 281 -4.86 -10.01 7.94
C THR A 281 -4.00 -9.24 8.94
N ARG A 282 -4.28 -9.40 10.22
CA ARG A 282 -3.47 -8.86 11.31
C ARG A 282 -2.55 -9.95 11.83
N VAL A 283 -1.28 -9.63 12.00
CA VAL A 283 -0.31 -10.51 12.66
C VAL A 283 0.26 -9.79 13.85
N TYR A 284 0.05 -10.37 15.03
CA TYR A 284 0.63 -9.93 16.29
C TYR A 284 1.76 -10.88 16.66
N VAL A 285 2.89 -10.32 17.06
CA VAL A 285 4.01 -11.09 17.63
C VAL A 285 4.29 -10.54 19.02
N ASP A 286 4.30 -11.44 20.00
CA ASP A 286 4.82 -11.18 21.33
C ASP A 286 6.28 -11.63 21.39
N PHE A 287 7.19 -10.68 21.58
CA PHE A 287 8.62 -10.97 21.61
C PHE A 287 9.09 -11.58 22.94
N GLU A 288 8.27 -11.55 23.98
CA GLU A 288 8.60 -12.15 25.29
C GLU A 288 8.21 -13.63 25.31
N THR A 289 7.12 -14.02 24.64
CA THR A 289 6.60 -15.40 24.65
C THR A 289 6.88 -16.19 23.36
N ASP A 290 7.43 -15.53 22.34
CA ASP A 290 7.61 -16.05 20.98
C ASP A 290 6.28 -16.57 20.38
N GLU A 291 5.15 -15.96 20.78
CA GLU A 291 3.82 -16.27 20.26
C GLU A 291 3.48 -15.39 19.07
N VAL A 292 2.97 -16.02 18.01
CA VAL A 292 2.48 -15.35 16.81
C VAL A 292 1.00 -15.63 16.67
N ILE A 293 0.19 -14.58 16.68
CA ILE A 293 -1.26 -14.64 16.47
C ILE A 293 -1.57 -14.02 15.11
N ARG A 294 -2.35 -14.71 14.29
CA ARG A 294 -2.86 -14.23 13.02
C ARG A 294 -4.38 -14.18 13.05
N GLU A 295 -4.94 -13.01 12.78
CA GLU A 295 -6.38 -12.81 12.63
C GLU A 295 -6.69 -12.39 11.21
N TYR A 296 -7.66 -13.04 10.60
CA TYR A 296 -8.22 -12.64 9.33
C TYR A 296 -9.67 -12.20 9.51
N SER A 297 -10.03 -11.08 8.91
CA SER A 297 -11.40 -10.57 8.87
C SER A 297 -11.79 -10.14 7.46
N ALA A 298 -12.98 -10.54 7.04
CA ALA A 298 -13.61 -10.09 5.79
C ALA A 298 -14.83 -9.23 6.12
N GLN A 299 -14.90 -8.04 5.54
CA GLN A 299 -16.03 -7.12 5.69
C GLN A 299 -16.50 -6.65 4.32
N GLU A 300 -17.82 -6.55 4.12
CA GLU A 300 -18.40 -6.11 2.84
C GLU A 300 -19.70 -5.33 3.04
N GLU A 301 -19.93 -4.30 2.22
CA GLU A 301 -21.21 -3.59 2.18
C GLU A 301 -21.45 -3.00 0.79
N THR A 302 -22.72 -2.83 0.41
CA THR A 302 -23.05 -2.13 -0.83
C THR A 302 -22.62 -0.67 -0.76
N TYR A 303 -22.16 -0.13 -1.89
CA TYR A 303 -21.70 1.26 -1.97
C TYR A 303 -22.74 2.26 -1.46
N GLU A 304 -24.00 2.05 -1.87
CA GLU A 304 -25.11 2.92 -1.49
C GLU A 304 -25.39 2.90 0.02
N ASN A 305 -25.31 1.74 0.68
CA ASN A 305 -25.49 1.64 2.12
C ASN A 305 -24.35 2.34 2.89
N VAL A 306 -23.11 2.18 2.45
CA VAL A 306 -21.96 2.88 3.05
C VAL A 306 -22.12 4.39 2.91
N LYS A 307 -22.45 4.87 1.70
CA LYS A 307 -22.71 6.28 1.43
C LYS A 307 -23.81 6.84 2.33
N ARG A 308 -24.92 6.11 2.48
CA ARG A 308 -26.02 6.49 3.39
C ARG A 308 -25.56 6.55 4.85
N LYS A 309 -24.79 5.56 5.33
CA LYS A 309 -24.23 5.56 6.70
C LYS A 309 -23.34 6.79 6.93
N LEU A 310 -22.51 7.16 5.96
CA LEU A 310 -21.69 8.37 6.02
C LEU A 310 -22.53 9.65 6.05
N GLN A 311 -23.57 9.76 5.22
CA GLN A 311 -24.51 10.89 5.26
C GLN A 311 -25.21 11.01 6.62
N MET A 312 -25.68 9.89 7.17
CA MET A 312 -26.34 9.85 8.48
C MET A 312 -25.39 10.22 9.63
N SER A 313 -24.07 10.11 9.44
CA SER A 313 -23.08 10.59 10.41
C SER A 313 -22.88 12.12 10.40
N GLY A 314 -23.64 12.85 9.57
CA GLY A 314 -23.59 14.31 9.47
C GLY A 314 -22.51 14.85 8.54
N ARG A 315 -21.85 13.98 7.75
CA ARG A 315 -20.80 14.38 6.81
C ARG A 315 -21.37 15.11 5.60
N LEU A 316 -20.67 16.14 5.17
CA LEU A 316 -20.98 16.86 3.93
C LEU A 316 -20.62 16.03 2.69
N PRO A 317 -21.20 16.33 1.50
CA PRO A 317 -20.91 15.59 0.26
C PRO A 317 -19.42 15.44 -0.06
N ASP A 318 -18.62 16.50 0.13
CA ASP A 318 -17.17 16.46 -0.14
C ASP A 318 -16.44 15.55 0.87
N GLU A 319 -16.83 15.59 2.14
CA GLU A 319 -16.28 14.74 3.18
C GLU A 319 -16.61 13.25 2.96
N ILE A 320 -17.80 12.96 2.41
CA ILE A 320 -18.19 11.59 2.03
C ILE A 320 -17.28 11.09 0.92
N THR A 321 -16.99 11.93 -0.08
CA THR A 321 -16.09 11.58 -1.19
C THR A 321 -14.68 11.26 -0.69
N ILE A 322 -14.19 12.01 0.29
CA ILE A 322 -12.90 11.74 0.96
C ILE A 322 -12.98 10.45 1.79
N ALA A 323 -14.04 10.28 2.57
CA ALA A 323 -14.22 9.10 3.43
C ALA A 323 -14.31 7.79 2.63
N LEU A 324 -14.89 7.82 1.43
CA LEU A 324 -14.96 6.66 0.51
C LEU A 324 -13.58 6.21 -0.01
N ARG A 325 -12.51 6.96 0.27
CA ARG A 325 -11.12 6.62 -0.07
C ARG A 325 -10.30 6.15 1.15
N ASP A 326 -10.85 6.23 2.36
CA ASP A 326 -10.12 5.87 3.59
C ASP A 326 -10.69 4.58 4.22
N PRO A 327 -10.01 3.44 4.08
CA PRO A 327 -10.49 2.19 4.65
C PRO A 327 -10.58 2.21 6.18
N ASN A 328 -9.87 3.09 6.88
CA ASN A 328 -9.97 3.18 8.35
C ASN A 328 -11.27 3.85 8.80
N ILE A 329 -11.78 4.79 8.02
CA ILE A 329 -13.10 5.40 8.25
C ILE A 329 -14.21 4.40 7.89
N LEU A 330 -13.98 3.61 6.84
CA LEU A 330 -15.00 2.71 6.29
C LEU A 330 -15.12 1.39 7.06
N ALA A 331 -14.03 0.82 7.57
CA ALA A 331 -14.05 -0.49 8.24
C ALA A 331 -15.13 -0.65 9.33
N PRO A 332 -15.40 0.33 10.21
CA PRO A 332 -16.47 0.23 11.20
C PRO A 332 -17.89 0.23 10.60
N LEU A 333 -18.06 0.66 9.34
CA LEU A 333 -19.35 0.77 8.67
C LEU A 333 -19.73 -0.50 7.89
N LEU A 334 -18.75 -1.37 7.58
CA LEU A 334 -18.95 -2.60 6.84
C LEU A 334 -19.24 -3.76 7.83
N PRO A 335 -20.34 -4.53 7.64
CA PRO A 335 -20.59 -5.72 8.43
C PRO A 335 -19.50 -6.78 8.20
N LEU A 336 -19.22 -7.53 9.27
CA LEU A 336 -18.29 -8.65 9.27
C LEU A 336 -18.94 -9.86 8.59
N VAL A 337 -18.27 -10.39 7.57
CA VAL A 337 -18.70 -11.57 6.80
C VAL A 337 -17.97 -12.82 7.30
N GLU A 338 -16.68 -12.69 7.60
CA GLU A 338 -15.85 -13.79 8.07
C GLU A 338 -14.86 -13.26 9.11
N HIS A 339 -14.59 -14.08 10.13
CA HIS A 339 -13.51 -13.85 11.07
C HIS A 339 -12.90 -15.18 11.51
N ARG A 340 -11.57 -15.26 11.49
CA ARG A 340 -10.82 -16.41 11.98
C ARG A 340 -9.57 -15.95 12.70
N ALA A 341 -9.24 -16.63 13.78
CA ALA A 341 -8.05 -16.40 14.58
C ALA A 341 -7.28 -17.72 14.71
N GLU A 342 -5.98 -17.63 14.56
CA GLU A 342 -5.07 -18.77 14.66
C GLU A 342 -3.75 -18.31 15.28
N ALA A 343 -3.06 -19.21 15.96
CA ALA A 343 -1.82 -18.91 16.65
C ALA A 343 -0.80 -20.02 16.49
N THR A 344 0.47 -19.66 16.66
CA THR A 344 1.56 -20.59 16.80
C THR A 344 2.55 -20.06 17.82
N LYS A 345 3.09 -20.95 18.65
CA LYS A 345 4.11 -20.62 19.65
C LYS A 345 5.45 -21.18 19.20
N LEU A 346 6.45 -20.33 19.03
CA LEU A 346 7.76 -20.69 18.47
C LEU A 346 8.84 -20.86 19.55
N GLY A 347 8.56 -20.38 20.77
CA GLY A 347 9.37 -20.63 21.96
C GLY A 347 9.37 -22.11 22.36
N ALA A 348 10.46 -22.53 23.02
CA ALA A 348 10.62 -23.86 23.58
C ALA A 348 9.75 -24.07 24.83
#